data_AF-A0A976KNB8-F1
#
_entry.id   AF-A0A976KNB8-F1
#
_cell.length_a   1.000
_cell.length_b   1.000
_cell.length_c   1.000
_cell.angle_alpha   90.00
_cell.angle_beta   90.00
_cell.angle_gamma   90.00
#
_symmetry.space_group_name_H-M   'P 1'
#
loop_
_entity.id
_entity.type
_entity.pdbx_description
1 polymer ?
#
loop_
_entity_poly.entity_id
_entity_poly.type
_entity_poly.pdbx_seq_one_letter_code
_entity_poly.pdbx_strand_id
1 'polypeptide(L)'
;MKERICLSDISEQNTKHTDALEHNYSALGETLARDGLDIEHLTEQAIAFEVTVPSWGVGTGGTRFARFPRDGEPRNIFEKVEDCAVIHQLCRCTPRVSPHFPWDVVGDFSELRQHADQFGLGWDSVNSNTFQDQSDQKHSYKYGSLSHTSQAVRDQAVAHNLDCIEYGKELGSKILTVWIADGSNHPGQQHFQRAFERYL
;
A
#
# COMPACT_ATOMS: atom_id res chain seq x y z
N MET A 1 -17.22 -11.77 -8.67
CA MET A 1 -16.50 -10.84 -7.78
C MET A 1 -17.51 -10.39 -6.74
N LYS A 2 -17.15 -10.40 -5.45
CA LYS A 2 -17.98 -9.96 -4.33
C LYS A 2 -17.97 -8.43 -4.31
N GLU A 3 -19.15 -7.85 -4.13
CA GLU A 3 -19.34 -6.40 -4.07
C GLU A 3 -19.39 -5.92 -2.62
N ARG A 4 -18.84 -4.74 -2.36
CA ARG A 4 -18.92 -4.07 -1.05
C ARG A 4 -20.00 -3.02 -1.01
N ILE A 5 -20.19 -2.31 -2.11
CA ILE A 5 -21.26 -1.33 -2.32
C ILE A 5 -22.28 -1.94 -3.27
N CYS A 6 -23.57 -1.75 -3.01
CA CYS A 6 -24.61 -2.26 -3.89
C CYS A 6 -24.55 -1.57 -5.26
N LEU A 7 -24.59 -2.34 -6.35
CA LEU A 7 -24.59 -1.78 -7.71
C LEU A 7 -25.81 -0.88 -7.98
N SER A 8 -26.96 -1.16 -7.34
CA SER A 8 -28.14 -0.29 -7.48
C SER A 8 -27.86 1.11 -6.96
N ASP A 9 -27.16 1.21 -5.83
CA ASP A 9 -26.86 2.51 -5.20
C ASP A 9 -25.87 3.28 -6.07
N ILE A 10 -24.84 2.61 -6.60
CA ILE A 10 -23.89 3.22 -7.55
C ILE A 10 -24.65 3.71 -8.80
N SER A 11 -25.52 2.88 -9.37
CA SER A 11 -26.31 3.25 -10.56
C SER A 11 -27.23 4.44 -10.29
N GLU A 12 -27.88 4.48 -9.14
CA GLU A 12 -28.75 5.57 -8.73
C GLU A 12 -27.96 6.88 -8.61
N GLN A 13 -26.79 6.85 -7.97
CA GLN A 13 -25.93 8.04 -7.85
C GLN A 13 -25.38 8.47 -9.22
N ASN A 14 -24.91 7.55 -10.07
CA ASN A 14 -24.41 7.88 -11.40
C ASN A 14 -25.49 8.53 -12.27
N THR A 15 -26.73 8.02 -12.22
CA THR A 15 -27.85 8.57 -13.00
C THR A 15 -28.11 10.04 -12.66
N LYS A 16 -28.01 10.42 -11.37
CA LYS A 16 -28.19 11.83 -10.91
C LYS A 16 -27.16 12.80 -11.51
N HIS A 17 -26.01 12.29 -11.96
CA HIS A 17 -24.90 13.11 -12.44
C HIS A 17 -24.60 12.94 -13.94
N THR A 18 -25.32 12.04 -14.64
CA THR A 18 -25.02 11.67 -16.03
C THR A 18 -25.15 12.86 -16.98
N ASP A 19 -26.28 13.58 -16.96
CA ASP A 19 -26.50 14.72 -17.86
C ASP A 19 -25.41 15.81 -17.72
N ALA A 20 -25.00 16.11 -16.48
CA ALA A 20 -23.95 17.09 -16.20
C ALA A 20 -22.58 16.59 -16.67
N LEU A 21 -22.28 15.30 -16.48
CA LEU A 21 -21.04 14.68 -16.94
C LEU A 21 -20.95 14.72 -18.47
N GLU A 22 -22.00 14.31 -19.19
CA GLU A 22 -22.04 14.29 -20.65
C GLU A 22 -21.83 15.68 -21.25
N HIS A 23 -22.47 16.70 -20.67
CA HIS A 23 -22.29 18.09 -21.08
C HIS A 23 -20.84 18.58 -20.89
N ASN A 24 -20.28 18.36 -19.70
CA ASN A 24 -18.92 18.81 -19.37
C ASN A 24 -17.84 18.06 -20.15
N TYR A 25 -18.02 16.75 -20.34
CA TYR A 25 -17.10 15.90 -21.10
C TYR A 25 -17.09 16.31 -22.57
N SER A 26 -18.25 16.59 -23.17
CA SER A 26 -18.35 17.09 -24.54
C SER A 26 -17.66 18.46 -24.69
N ALA A 27 -17.90 19.39 -23.77
CA ALA A 27 -17.27 20.72 -23.79
C ALA A 27 -15.73 20.65 -23.63
N LEU A 28 -15.24 19.73 -22.79
CA LEU A 28 -13.80 19.48 -22.68
C LEU A 28 -13.25 18.90 -23.98
N GLY A 29 -13.96 17.96 -24.61
CA GLY A 29 -13.58 17.38 -25.90
C GLY A 29 -13.42 18.43 -27.00
N GLU A 30 -14.38 19.36 -27.10
CA GLU A 30 -14.27 20.50 -28.04
C GLU A 30 -13.10 21.43 -27.74
N THR A 31 -12.70 21.55 -26.47
CA THR A 31 -11.56 22.38 -26.08
C THR A 31 -10.25 21.69 -26.47
N LEU A 32 -10.10 20.42 -26.10
CA LEU A 32 -8.93 19.59 -26.41
C LEU A 32 -8.71 19.42 -27.92
N ALA A 33 -9.79 19.26 -28.69
CA ALA A 33 -9.71 19.13 -30.13
C ALA A 33 -9.10 20.36 -30.82
N ARG A 34 -9.26 21.57 -30.26
CA ARG A 34 -8.62 22.80 -30.79
C ARG A 34 -7.11 22.77 -30.63
N ASP A 35 -6.62 22.06 -29.61
CA ASP A 35 -5.20 21.84 -29.35
C ASP A 35 -4.68 20.56 -30.03
N GLY A 36 -5.51 19.90 -30.85
CA GLY A 36 -5.15 18.67 -31.57
C GLY A 36 -5.09 17.42 -30.69
N LEU A 37 -5.75 17.44 -29.52
CA LEU A 37 -5.82 16.32 -28.59
C LEU A 37 -7.16 15.58 -28.71
N ASP A 38 -7.11 14.24 -28.67
CA ASP A 38 -8.29 13.37 -28.68
C ASP A 38 -8.70 13.00 -27.26
N ILE A 39 -9.90 13.43 -26.85
CA ILE A 39 -10.42 13.16 -25.51
C ILE A 39 -10.66 11.67 -25.27
N GLU A 40 -11.08 10.90 -26.29
CA GLU A 40 -11.33 9.47 -26.11
C GLU A 40 -10.02 8.73 -25.83
N HIS A 41 -8.95 9.06 -26.56
CA HIS A 41 -7.63 8.50 -26.29
C HIS A 41 -7.10 8.85 -24.89
N LEU A 42 -7.30 10.09 -24.43
CA LEU A 42 -6.90 10.50 -23.07
C LEU A 42 -7.71 9.77 -22.00
N THR A 43 -9.01 9.56 -22.23
CA THR A 43 -9.88 8.80 -21.34
C THR A 43 -9.47 7.33 -21.29
N GLU A 44 -9.11 6.71 -22.41
CA GLU A 44 -8.56 5.35 -22.43
C GLU A 44 -7.26 5.23 -21.61
N GLN A 45 -6.36 6.21 -21.74
CA GLN A 45 -5.15 6.26 -20.92
C GLN A 45 -5.45 6.42 -19.43
N ALA A 46 -6.44 7.25 -19.08
CA ALA A 46 -6.89 7.43 -17.71
C ALA A 46 -7.53 6.16 -17.12
N ILE A 47 -8.33 5.42 -17.92
CA ILE A 47 -8.93 4.15 -17.53
C ILE A 47 -7.86 3.08 -17.29
N ALA A 48 -6.80 3.06 -18.10
CA ALA A 48 -5.70 2.12 -17.96
C ALA A 48 -4.73 2.44 -16.80
N PHE A 49 -4.83 3.63 -16.21
CA PHE A 49 -3.98 4.01 -15.09
C PHE A 49 -4.33 3.25 -13.82
N GLU A 50 -3.31 2.64 -13.21
CA GLU A 50 -3.45 1.92 -11.95
C GLU A 50 -2.51 2.48 -10.89
N VAL A 51 -3.00 2.56 -9.65
CA VAL A 51 -2.22 2.93 -8.47
C VAL A 51 -2.59 2.03 -7.29
N THR A 52 -1.58 1.53 -6.60
CA THR A 52 -1.74 0.57 -5.51
C THR A 52 -2.16 1.26 -4.20
N VAL A 53 -3.08 0.66 -3.46
CA VAL A 53 -3.53 1.16 -2.15
C VAL A 53 -2.69 0.54 -1.03
N PRO A 54 -2.13 1.33 -0.10
CA PRO A 54 -1.43 0.81 1.06
C PRO A 54 -2.42 0.25 2.10
N SER A 55 -2.18 -0.96 2.60
CA SER A 55 -3.00 -1.56 3.66
C SER A 55 -3.03 -0.69 4.94
N TRP A 56 -1.94 0.00 5.25
CA TRP A 56 -1.84 0.88 6.42
C TRP A 56 -2.56 2.22 6.24
N GLY A 57 -3.04 2.52 5.02
CA GLY A 57 -3.74 3.78 4.72
C GLY A 57 -5.24 3.75 4.93
N VAL A 58 -5.86 2.56 5.04
CA VAL A 58 -7.32 2.44 5.19
C VAL A 58 -7.80 2.57 6.65
N GLY A 59 -6.90 2.33 7.61
CA GLY A 59 -7.16 2.64 9.02
C GLY A 59 -6.82 4.09 9.35
N THR A 60 -7.43 4.66 10.39
CA THR A 60 -7.11 6.04 10.79
C THR A 60 -5.66 6.12 11.27
N GLY A 61 -4.89 6.98 10.60
CA GLY A 61 -3.51 7.29 10.96
C GLY A 61 -3.38 8.07 12.27
N GLY A 62 -2.15 8.44 12.60
CA GLY A 62 -1.85 9.21 13.80
C GLY A 62 -0.57 10.00 13.66
N THR A 63 -0.29 10.82 14.66
CA THR A 63 0.96 11.55 14.78
C THR A 63 1.69 11.10 16.04
N ARG A 64 2.92 11.59 16.25
CA ARG A 64 3.64 11.42 17.52
C ARG A 64 2.90 12.00 18.74
N PHE A 65 1.87 12.82 18.53
CA PHE A 65 1.12 13.48 19.61
C PHE A 65 -0.16 12.72 19.98
N ALA A 66 -0.93 12.25 18.98
CA ALA A 66 -2.20 11.60 19.22
C ALA A 66 -2.66 10.79 18.00
N ARG A 67 -3.56 9.83 18.28
CA ARG A 67 -4.37 9.08 17.30
C ARG A 67 -5.83 9.11 17.76
N PHE A 68 -6.74 9.41 16.84
CA PHE A 68 -8.18 9.54 17.11
C PHE A 68 -8.95 8.57 16.19
N PRO A 69 -9.05 7.28 16.55
CA PRO A 69 -9.76 6.30 15.75
C PRO A 69 -11.24 6.67 15.61
N ARG A 70 -11.86 6.26 14.49
CA ARG A 70 -13.29 6.43 14.26
C ARG A 70 -14.02 5.11 14.47
N ASP A 71 -15.34 5.14 14.31
CA ASP A 71 -16.12 3.91 14.28
C ASP A 71 -15.79 3.12 13.00
N GLY A 72 -15.79 1.79 13.09
CA GLY A 72 -15.56 0.90 11.94
C GLY A 72 -14.09 0.76 11.52
N GLU A 73 -13.12 0.98 12.41
CA GLU A 73 -11.69 0.77 12.09
C GLU A 73 -11.41 -0.69 11.70
N PRO A 74 -10.67 -0.93 10.60
CA PRO A 74 -10.26 -2.28 10.23
C PRO A 74 -9.25 -2.82 11.25
N ARG A 75 -9.52 -4.01 11.78
CA ARG A 75 -8.78 -4.61 12.90
C ARG A 75 -7.64 -5.51 12.45
N ASN A 76 -7.70 -6.00 11.21
CA ASN A 76 -6.75 -6.94 10.63
C ASN A 76 -6.69 -6.75 9.10
N ILE A 77 -5.76 -7.44 8.46
CA ILE A 77 -5.55 -7.33 7.01
C ILE A 77 -6.75 -7.78 6.16
N PHE A 78 -7.57 -8.72 6.63
CA PHE A 78 -8.78 -9.12 5.90
C PHE A 78 -9.77 -7.96 5.84
N GLU A 79 -10.04 -7.30 6.98
CA GLU A 79 -10.90 -6.11 7.01
C GLU A 79 -10.32 -4.95 6.20
N LYS A 80 -8.99 -4.75 6.24
CA LYS A 80 -8.33 -3.75 5.39
C LYS A 80 -8.53 -4.06 3.89
N VAL A 81 -8.48 -5.33 3.48
CA VAL A 81 -8.77 -5.75 2.08
C VAL A 81 -10.23 -5.45 1.72
N GLU A 82 -11.18 -5.68 2.62
CA GLU A 82 -12.58 -5.33 2.39
C GLU A 82 -12.79 -3.82 2.19
N ASP A 83 -12.04 -2.99 2.93
CA ASP A 83 -12.08 -1.53 2.77
C ASP A 83 -11.40 -1.09 1.46
N CYS A 84 -10.24 -1.67 1.12
CA CYS A 84 -9.59 -1.48 -0.17
C CYS A 84 -10.50 -1.85 -1.35
N ALA A 85 -11.35 -2.87 -1.18
CA ALA A 85 -12.30 -3.30 -2.21
C ALA A 85 -13.36 -2.23 -2.49
N VAL A 86 -13.80 -1.47 -1.48
CA VAL A 86 -14.68 -0.30 -1.69
C VAL A 86 -13.99 0.75 -2.55
N ILE A 87 -12.72 1.06 -2.24
CA ILE A 87 -11.93 2.04 -3.00
C ILE A 87 -11.82 1.60 -4.46
N HIS A 88 -11.45 0.35 -4.71
CA HIS A 88 -11.34 -0.16 -6.08
C HIS A 88 -12.69 -0.20 -6.81
N GLN A 89 -13.77 -0.61 -6.13
CA GLN A 89 -15.10 -0.68 -6.74
C GLN A 89 -15.59 0.69 -7.23
N LEU A 90 -15.28 1.75 -6.50
CA LEU A 90 -15.71 3.11 -6.84
C LEU A 90 -14.73 3.82 -7.77
N CYS A 91 -13.42 3.74 -7.51
CA CYS A 91 -12.40 4.50 -8.25
C CYS A 91 -11.88 3.76 -9.49
N ARG A 92 -12.00 2.43 -9.54
CA ARG A 92 -11.56 1.54 -10.65
C ARG A 92 -10.07 1.55 -11.00
N CYS A 93 -9.27 2.43 -10.43
CA CYS A 93 -7.83 2.54 -10.68
C CYS A 93 -6.95 1.87 -9.61
N THR A 94 -7.51 1.17 -8.62
CA THR A 94 -6.73 0.59 -7.51
C THR A 94 -6.82 -0.94 -7.38
N PRO A 95 -6.46 -1.73 -8.41
CA PRO A 95 -6.68 -3.18 -8.42
C PRO A 95 -5.74 -3.97 -7.51
N ARG A 96 -4.82 -3.31 -6.79
CA ARG A 96 -3.82 -3.98 -5.95
C ARG A 96 -3.67 -3.32 -4.57
N VAL A 97 -3.31 -4.15 -3.60
CA VAL A 97 -2.99 -3.73 -2.22
C VAL A 97 -1.51 -3.95 -1.94
N SER A 98 -0.88 -3.02 -1.23
CA SER A 98 0.49 -3.13 -0.74
C SER A 98 0.48 -3.44 0.76
N PRO A 99 0.90 -4.65 1.20
CA PRO A 99 0.94 -5.02 2.60
C PRO A 99 2.26 -4.59 3.26
N HIS A 100 2.26 -4.50 4.58
CA HIS A 100 3.43 -4.14 5.37
C HIS A 100 3.65 -5.14 6.51
N PHE A 101 4.86 -5.71 6.58
CA PHE A 101 5.17 -6.76 7.55
C PHE A 101 6.07 -6.27 8.68
N PRO A 102 5.76 -6.60 9.95
CA PRO A 102 4.83 -7.67 10.34
C PRO A 102 3.37 -7.25 10.62
N TRP A 103 2.97 -5.99 10.35
CA TRP A 103 1.60 -5.52 10.68
C TRP A 103 0.49 -6.34 10.01
N ASP A 104 0.76 -6.89 8.82
CA ASP A 104 -0.18 -7.67 8.03
C ASP A 104 0.21 -9.16 7.93
N VAL A 105 1.08 -9.66 8.82
CA VAL A 105 1.40 -11.09 8.86
C VAL A 105 0.18 -11.88 9.32
N VAL A 106 -0.08 -12.99 8.63
CA VAL A 106 -1.16 -13.94 8.93
C VAL A 106 -0.58 -15.36 9.05
N GLY A 107 -1.35 -16.26 9.67
CA GLY A 107 -0.96 -17.67 9.75
C GLY A 107 -1.05 -18.42 8.43
N ASP A 108 -1.87 -17.94 7.48
CA ASP A 108 -2.07 -18.53 6.17
C ASP A 108 -2.23 -17.43 5.11
N PHE A 109 -1.19 -17.21 4.30
CA PHE A 109 -1.24 -16.23 3.20
C PHE A 109 -2.06 -16.73 2.01
N SER A 110 -2.28 -18.04 1.88
CA SER A 110 -3.15 -18.59 0.83
C SER A 110 -4.61 -18.24 1.09
N GLU A 111 -5.04 -18.25 2.37
CA GLU A 111 -6.36 -17.78 2.79
C GLU A 111 -6.52 -16.28 2.49
N LEU A 112 -5.51 -15.47 2.87
CA LEU A 112 -5.53 -14.02 2.61
C LEU A 112 -5.61 -13.70 1.11
N ARG A 113 -4.86 -14.44 0.29
CA ARG A 113 -4.92 -14.30 -1.17
C ARG A 113 -6.30 -14.66 -1.72
N GLN A 114 -6.85 -15.80 -1.33
CA GLN A 114 -8.20 -16.22 -1.75
C GLN A 114 -9.27 -15.22 -1.33
N HIS A 115 -9.11 -14.59 -0.16
CA HIS A 115 -10.01 -13.55 0.31
C HIS A 115 -9.95 -12.31 -0.60
N ALA A 116 -8.75 -11.84 -0.96
CA ALA A 116 -8.57 -10.72 -1.90
C ALA A 116 -9.11 -11.04 -3.31
N ASP A 117 -8.90 -12.27 -3.79
CA ASP A 117 -9.39 -12.73 -5.10
C ASP A 117 -10.93 -12.61 -5.22
N GLN A 118 -11.67 -12.79 -4.12
CA GLN A 118 -13.12 -12.60 -4.13
C GLN A 118 -13.51 -11.18 -4.56
N PHE A 119 -12.71 -10.17 -4.20
CA PHE A 119 -12.94 -8.76 -4.54
C PHE A 119 -12.20 -8.31 -5.81
N GLY A 120 -11.52 -9.22 -6.51
CA GLY A 120 -10.72 -8.87 -7.68
C GLY A 120 -9.47 -8.05 -7.36
N LEU A 121 -8.99 -8.11 -6.11
CA LEU A 121 -7.80 -7.40 -5.68
C LEU A 121 -6.57 -8.31 -5.76
N GLY A 122 -5.50 -7.79 -6.36
CA GLY A 122 -4.18 -8.39 -6.34
C GLY A 122 -3.26 -7.80 -5.27
N TRP A 123 -2.00 -8.24 -5.30
CA TRP A 123 -0.95 -7.79 -4.38
C TRP A 123 0.18 -7.14 -5.17
N ASP A 124 0.62 -5.97 -4.74
CA ASP A 124 1.75 -5.25 -5.32
C ASP A 124 3.02 -5.50 -4.48
N SER A 125 3.91 -4.51 -4.34
CA SER A 125 5.10 -4.61 -3.49
C SER A 125 4.74 -4.89 -2.04
N VAL A 126 5.48 -5.82 -1.42
CA VAL A 126 5.47 -6.02 0.03
C VAL A 126 6.48 -5.09 0.69
N ASN A 127 6.23 -4.67 1.93
CA ASN A 127 7.06 -3.71 2.63
C ASN A 127 7.61 -4.30 3.93
N SER A 128 8.93 -4.25 4.11
CA SER A 128 9.59 -4.71 5.34
C SER A 128 9.58 -3.61 6.42
N ASN A 129 9.25 -3.95 7.65
CA ASN A 129 9.43 -3.06 8.81
C ASN A 129 10.67 -3.45 9.62
N THR A 130 11.72 -2.65 9.47
CA THR A 130 12.91 -2.70 10.35
C THR A 130 13.20 -1.34 11.00
N PHE A 131 12.17 -0.50 11.12
CA PHE A 131 12.20 0.81 11.78
C PHE A 131 11.45 0.82 13.11
N GLN A 132 10.84 -0.31 13.48
CA GLN A 132 10.10 -0.51 14.72
C GLN A 132 10.48 -1.87 15.32
N ASP A 133 10.66 -1.90 16.64
CA ASP A 133 10.85 -3.14 17.39
C ASP A 133 9.54 -3.92 17.51
N GLN A 134 9.62 -5.24 17.32
CA GLN A 134 8.51 -6.18 17.52
C GLN A 134 8.58 -6.78 18.93
N SER A 135 7.43 -7.26 19.45
CA SER A 135 7.30 -7.78 20.83
C SER A 135 8.35 -8.83 21.20
N ASP A 136 8.64 -9.75 20.28
CA ASP A 136 9.47 -10.93 20.51
C ASP A 136 10.86 -10.82 19.84
N GLN A 137 11.25 -9.60 19.45
CA GLN A 137 12.49 -9.34 18.75
C GLN A 137 13.71 -9.43 19.67
N LYS A 138 14.76 -10.15 19.24
CA LYS A 138 15.98 -10.35 20.04
C LYS A 138 16.87 -9.11 20.11
N HIS A 139 16.96 -8.36 19.01
CA HIS A 139 17.85 -7.20 18.90
C HIS A 139 17.07 -5.97 18.46
N SER A 140 17.09 -4.89 19.22
CA SER A 140 16.42 -3.63 18.88
C SER A 140 17.02 -2.94 17.64
N TYR A 141 16.17 -2.27 16.85
CA TYR A 141 16.52 -1.41 15.72
C TYR A 141 16.71 0.07 16.09
N LYS A 142 16.73 0.42 17.38
CA LYS A 142 16.87 1.80 17.86
C LYS A 142 18.02 2.60 17.23
N TYR A 143 19.13 1.95 16.87
CA TYR A 143 20.32 2.58 16.27
C TYR A 143 20.54 2.19 14.80
N GLY A 144 19.45 1.80 14.13
CA GLY A 144 19.46 1.27 12.78
C GLY A 144 19.24 -0.24 12.73
N SER A 145 19.02 -0.71 11.51
CA SER A 145 18.73 -2.08 11.14
C SER A 145 19.81 -2.61 10.20
N LEU A 146 19.62 -2.49 8.88
CA LEU A 146 20.54 -2.99 7.86
C LEU A 146 21.91 -2.30 7.89
N SER A 147 22.02 -1.05 8.37
CA SER A 147 23.30 -0.34 8.53
C SER A 147 23.84 -0.35 9.97
N HIS A 148 23.19 -1.09 10.88
CA HIS A 148 23.56 -1.15 12.30
C HIS A 148 25.01 -1.62 12.49
N THR A 149 25.71 -1.16 13.53
CA THR A 149 27.13 -1.51 13.77
C THR A 149 27.33 -2.97 14.18
N SER A 150 26.41 -3.51 15.00
CA SER A 150 26.36 -4.95 15.35
C SER A 150 25.94 -5.81 14.17
N GLN A 151 26.74 -6.84 13.86
CA GLN A 151 26.42 -7.84 12.82
C GLN A 151 25.13 -8.59 13.13
N ALA A 152 24.90 -8.98 14.38
CA ALA A 152 23.71 -9.75 14.76
C ALA A 152 22.40 -8.98 14.53
N VAL A 153 22.41 -7.64 14.65
CA VAL A 153 21.24 -6.79 14.32
C VAL A 153 21.00 -6.77 12.81
N ARG A 154 22.08 -6.68 12.01
CA ARG A 154 21.99 -6.74 10.55
C ARG A 154 21.47 -8.09 10.08
N ASP A 155 22.00 -9.18 10.63
CA ASP A 155 21.56 -10.54 10.30
C ASP A 155 20.07 -10.74 10.58
N GLN A 156 19.57 -10.19 11.71
CA GLN A 156 18.15 -10.22 12.04
C GLN A 156 17.30 -9.39 11.05
N ALA A 157 17.76 -8.19 10.68
CA ALA A 157 17.07 -7.34 9.70
C ALA A 157 17.05 -7.97 8.30
N VAL A 158 18.14 -8.62 7.89
CA VAL A 158 18.22 -9.38 6.63
C VAL A 158 17.27 -10.57 6.66
N ALA A 159 17.26 -11.35 7.75
CA ALA A 159 16.34 -12.48 7.91
C ALA A 159 14.87 -12.03 7.78
N HIS A 160 14.49 -10.93 8.43
CA HIS A 160 13.14 -10.36 8.32
C HIS A 160 12.77 -9.97 6.88
N ASN A 161 13.71 -9.40 6.12
CA ASN A 161 13.47 -9.07 4.71
C ASN A 161 13.30 -10.32 3.85
N LEU A 162 14.04 -11.40 4.14
CA LEU A 162 13.87 -12.69 3.47
C LEU A 162 12.49 -13.30 3.80
N ASP A 163 12.04 -13.22 5.06
CA ASP A 163 10.69 -13.64 5.45
C ASP A 163 9.62 -12.86 4.67
N CYS A 164 9.79 -11.54 4.54
CA CYS A 164 8.88 -10.70 3.73
C CYS A 164 8.82 -11.15 2.25
N ILE A 165 9.95 -11.59 1.68
CA ILE A 165 10.00 -12.13 0.32
C ILE A 165 9.19 -13.44 0.23
N GLU A 166 9.33 -14.34 1.20
CA GLU A 166 8.54 -15.59 1.22
C GLU A 166 7.04 -15.31 1.35
N TYR A 167 6.64 -14.40 2.26
CA TYR A 167 5.24 -13.96 2.37
C TYR A 167 4.73 -13.34 1.05
N GLY A 168 5.56 -12.52 0.41
CA GLY A 168 5.27 -11.93 -0.89
C GLY A 168 5.05 -12.98 -1.98
N LYS A 169 5.86 -14.05 -2.01
CA LYS A 169 5.68 -15.16 -2.96
C LYS A 169 4.35 -15.87 -2.77
N GLU A 170 3.93 -16.12 -1.53
CA GLU A 170 2.63 -16.74 -1.25
C GLU A 170 1.45 -15.88 -1.73
N LEU A 171 1.55 -14.56 -1.53
CA LEU A 171 0.59 -13.57 -2.04
C LEU A 171 0.65 -13.37 -3.56
N GLY A 172 1.74 -13.79 -4.22
CA GLY A 172 1.97 -13.56 -5.64
C GLY A 172 2.63 -12.21 -5.98
N SER A 173 3.12 -11.49 -4.97
CA SER A 173 3.97 -10.31 -5.15
C SER A 173 5.32 -10.68 -5.78
N LYS A 174 5.90 -9.73 -6.51
CA LYS A 174 7.22 -9.85 -7.16
C LYS A 174 8.20 -8.77 -6.72
N ILE A 175 7.80 -7.90 -5.79
CA ILE A 175 8.54 -6.69 -5.44
C ILE A 175 8.62 -6.61 -3.92
N LEU A 176 9.83 -6.44 -3.39
CA LEU A 176 10.06 -6.03 -2.01
C LEU A 176 10.48 -4.56 -2.03
N THR A 177 9.78 -3.72 -1.27
CA THR A 177 10.16 -2.34 -0.99
C THR A 177 10.83 -2.27 0.37
N VAL A 178 12.08 -1.79 0.40
CA VAL A 178 12.87 -1.64 1.62
C VAL A 178 13.02 -0.16 1.94
N TRP A 179 12.27 0.30 2.93
CA TRP A 179 12.48 1.59 3.58
C TRP A 179 12.92 1.36 5.02
N ILE A 180 13.98 2.06 5.44
CA ILE A 180 14.53 1.98 6.79
C ILE A 180 14.77 3.38 7.35
N ALA A 181 14.70 3.50 8.68
CA ALA A 181 14.94 4.76 9.39
C ALA A 181 16.41 4.94 9.83
N ASP A 182 17.31 4.11 9.30
CA ASP A 182 18.71 4.08 9.65
C ASP A 182 19.40 5.43 9.45
N GLY A 183 20.03 5.93 10.51
CA GLY A 183 20.68 7.23 10.48
C GLY A 183 21.27 7.65 11.82
N SER A 184 21.50 8.96 11.95
CA SER A 184 22.03 9.59 13.15
C SER A 184 21.30 10.89 13.45
N ASN A 185 21.06 11.15 14.73
CA ASN A 185 20.45 12.40 15.19
C ASN A 185 21.49 13.45 15.61
N HIS A 186 22.77 13.07 15.71
CA HIS A 186 23.85 13.97 16.16
C HIS A 186 25.09 13.83 15.29
N PRO A 187 25.82 14.93 15.02
CA PRO A 187 27.14 14.87 14.40
C PRO A 187 28.10 13.95 15.18
N GLY A 188 28.84 13.11 14.45
CA GLY A 188 29.81 12.17 15.04
C GLY A 188 29.21 10.86 15.57
N GLN A 189 27.88 10.71 15.64
CA GLN A 189 27.24 9.48 16.12
C GLN A 189 27.46 8.29 15.17
N GLN A 190 27.46 8.54 13.86
CA GLN A 190 27.71 7.53 12.82
C GLN A 190 28.80 8.02 11.88
N HIS A 191 29.65 7.11 11.43
CA HIS A 191 30.56 7.37 10.32
C HIS A 191 29.83 7.08 9.02
N PHE A 192 29.55 8.11 8.22
CA PHE A 192 28.69 8.00 7.03
C PHE A 192 29.13 6.88 6.06
N GLN A 193 30.41 6.85 5.68
CA GLN A 193 30.91 5.83 4.77
C GLN A 193 30.76 4.41 5.33
N ARG A 194 31.21 4.16 6.56
CA ARG A 194 31.08 2.84 7.20
C ARG A 194 29.63 2.43 7.42
N ALA A 195 28.70 3.37 7.63
CA ALA A 195 27.28 3.06 7.72
C ALA A 195 26.74 2.59 6.36
N PHE A 196 27.10 3.30 5.28
CA PHE A 196 26.69 2.93 3.94
C PHE A 196 27.34 1.61 3.47
N GLU A 197 28.61 1.37 3.79
CA GLU A 197 29.31 0.09 3.53
C GLU A 197 28.68 -1.10 4.24
N ARG A 198 27.99 -0.91 5.37
CA ARG A 198 27.25 -1.98 6.05
C ARG A 198 25.88 -2.23 5.43
N TYR A 199 25.31 -1.23 4.77
CA TYR A 199 24.01 -1.30 4.11
C TYR A 199 24.09 -1.99 2.75
N LEU A 200 25.18 -1.74 2.00
CA LEU A 200 25.48 -2.39 0.71
C LEU A 200 25.89 -3.86 0.88
#